data_AF-A0A1V6D1P4-F1
#
_entry.id   AF-A0A1V6D1P4-F1
#
_cell.length_a   1.000
_cell.length_b   1.000
_cell.length_c   1.000
_cell.angle_alpha   90.00
_cell.angle_beta   90.00
_cell.angle_gamma   90.00
#
_symmetry.space_group_name_H-M   'P 1'
#
loop_
_entity.id
_entity.type
_entity.pdbx_description
1 polymer ?
#
loop_
_entity_poly.entity_id
_entity_poly.type
_entity_poly.pdbx_seq_one_letter_code
_entity_poly.pdbx_strand_id
1 'polypeptide(L)'
;MEIERTVYWNAGAGSVVPVDQCLGIREDRCSPGVREMACREALGSDFRQAADDLKRVGQIDMTHEMMRQVVEGESAHVLSLQQRGVLGPTWTAADCGHGTPSCVITGADGVKVPLVTEAEKAKRRALRRRPGPKARRRRKRIARGSDQPYKEFKIVTFYDPSKEHQHVVGTSGDHQVLGRLMRREAGKLQLDKAQQKYSVSDGAEWIRRQYQQRLPMLEANVLDYYHLREHVIAASSRVFGEGTAESQAWREQMMGLVLVEGPVRLLEEIGQLRRQMRSRSRRKALEALQDYVAPRMEMLQSSERPRDAVGQT
;
A
#
# COMPACT_ATOMS: atom_id res chain seq x y z
N MET A 1 -22.40 28.63 17.89
CA MET A 1 -21.30 29.48 18.37
C MET A 1 -20.90 30.37 17.22
N GLU A 2 -21.03 31.68 17.38
CA GLU A 2 -20.58 32.68 16.40
C GLU A 2 -19.26 33.26 16.89
N ILE A 3 -18.28 33.39 16.00
CA ILE A 3 -16.96 33.96 16.31
C ILE A 3 -16.81 35.24 15.49
N GLU A 4 -16.60 36.37 16.16
CA GLU A 4 -16.26 37.62 15.50
C GLU A 4 -14.77 37.68 15.18
N ARG A 5 -14.43 38.17 13.98
CA ARG A 5 -13.05 38.28 13.51
C ARG A 5 -12.68 39.75 13.35
N THR A 6 -11.74 40.23 14.18
CA THR A 6 -11.17 41.58 14.05
C THR A 6 -9.93 41.55 13.16
N VAL A 7 -9.91 42.39 12.14
CA VAL A 7 -8.77 42.55 11.22
C VAL A 7 -7.98 43.78 11.62
N TYR A 8 -6.72 43.59 11.99
CA TYR A 8 -5.77 44.68 12.21
C TYR A 8 -4.93 44.85 10.94
N TRP A 9 -4.68 46.09 10.52
CA TRP A 9 -3.85 46.37 9.34
C TRP A 9 -2.89 47.51 9.62
N ASN A 10 -1.65 47.38 9.13
CA ASN A 10 -0.75 48.52 8.98
C ASN A 10 0.08 48.41 7.68
N ALA A 11 0.65 49.54 7.25
CA ALA A 11 1.39 49.62 6.00
C ALA A 11 2.70 48.81 5.99
N GLY A 12 3.31 48.56 7.15
CA GLY A 12 4.61 47.87 7.26
C GLY A 12 4.55 46.34 7.38
N ALA A 13 3.44 45.79 7.90
CA ALA A 13 3.29 44.37 8.22
C ALA A 13 2.05 43.72 7.58
N GLY A 14 1.19 44.51 6.92
CA GLY A 14 -0.03 44.02 6.27
C GLY A 14 -1.16 43.73 7.26
N SER A 15 -2.04 42.78 6.90
CA SER A 15 -3.20 42.41 7.72
C SER A 15 -2.88 41.27 8.69
N VAL A 16 -3.35 41.39 9.93
CA VAL A 16 -3.31 40.36 10.97
C VAL A 16 -4.72 40.13 11.49
N VAL A 17 -5.12 38.85 11.61
CA VAL A 17 -6.38 38.44 12.22
C VAL A 17 -6.03 37.49 13.38
N PRO A 18 -5.96 37.99 14.63
CA PRO A 18 -5.49 37.18 15.77
C PRO A 18 -6.32 35.91 15.98
N VAL A 19 -7.64 36.00 15.77
CA VAL A 19 -8.54 34.84 15.86
C VAL A 19 -8.15 33.76 14.84
N ASP A 20 -7.74 34.13 13.63
CA ASP A 20 -7.30 33.15 12.63
C ASP A 20 -6.01 32.43 13.07
N GLN A 21 -5.12 33.16 13.74
CA GLN A 21 -3.92 32.55 14.32
C GLN A 21 -4.28 31.59 15.44
N CYS A 22 -5.17 31.98 16.37
CA CYS A 22 -5.64 31.10 17.45
C CYS A 22 -6.34 29.85 16.91
N LEU A 23 -7.10 29.97 15.82
CA LEU A 23 -7.80 28.86 15.17
C LEU A 23 -6.90 28.03 14.22
N GLY A 24 -5.66 28.46 13.99
CA GLY A 24 -4.72 27.80 13.08
C GLY A 24 -5.13 27.89 11.60
N ILE A 25 -5.84 28.95 11.20
CA ILE A 25 -6.35 29.19 9.84
C ILE A 25 -5.69 30.39 9.14
N ARG A 26 -4.51 30.79 9.62
CA ARG A 26 -3.76 31.91 9.02
C ARG A 26 -3.33 31.60 7.59
N GLU A 27 -2.87 30.39 7.34
CA GLU A 27 -2.36 29.93 6.04
C GLU A 27 -3.39 29.08 5.27
N ASP A 28 -4.36 28.52 5.99
CA ASP A 28 -5.35 27.57 5.49
C ASP A 28 -6.77 28.02 5.80
N ARG A 29 -7.74 27.60 4.97
CA ARG A 29 -9.16 27.96 5.19
C ARG A 29 -9.86 27.12 6.26
N CYS A 30 -9.21 26.05 6.71
CA CYS A 30 -9.75 25.07 7.64
C CYS A 30 -8.75 24.90 8.79
N SER A 31 -9.26 24.81 10.02
CA SER A 31 -8.42 24.55 11.18
C SER A 31 -7.75 23.17 11.06
N PRO A 32 -6.63 22.91 11.75
CA PRO A 32 -5.96 21.61 11.73
C PRO A 32 -6.92 20.45 12.04
N GLY A 33 -7.81 20.60 13.02
CA GLY A 33 -8.80 19.57 13.36
C GLY A 33 -9.81 19.30 12.24
N VAL A 34 -10.26 20.32 11.51
CA VAL A 34 -11.14 20.13 10.34
C VAL A 34 -10.40 19.44 9.21
N ARG A 35 -9.12 19.76 8.98
CA ARG A 35 -8.30 19.09 7.97
C ARG A 35 -8.06 17.62 8.31
N GLU A 36 -7.80 17.32 9.58
CA GLU A 36 -7.66 15.94 10.05
C GLU A 36 -8.95 15.14 9.85
N MET A 37 -10.10 15.68 10.29
CA MET A 37 -11.40 15.05 10.08
C MET A 37 -11.68 14.81 8.59
N ALA A 38 -11.40 15.81 7.74
CA ALA A 38 -11.53 15.66 6.30
C ALA A 38 -10.64 14.53 5.76
N CYS A 39 -9.37 14.48 6.13
CA CYS A 39 -8.48 13.43 5.66
C CYS A 39 -8.96 12.04 6.11
N ARG A 40 -9.40 11.88 7.37
CA ARG A 40 -9.89 10.60 7.90
C ARG A 40 -11.14 10.11 7.17
N GLU A 41 -12.14 10.96 6.97
CA GLU A 41 -13.38 10.56 6.28
C GLU A 41 -13.15 10.21 4.80
N ALA A 42 -12.22 10.92 4.14
CA ALA A 42 -11.86 10.66 2.75
C ALA A 42 -11.03 9.37 2.54
N LEU A 43 -10.54 8.72 3.59
CA LEU A 43 -9.85 7.42 3.47
C LEU A 43 -10.84 6.30 3.11
N GLY A 44 -12.07 6.37 3.63
CA GLY A 44 -13.07 5.30 3.50
C GLY A 44 -14.14 5.56 2.43
N SER A 45 -14.24 6.77 1.89
CA SER A 45 -15.36 7.17 1.03
C SER A 45 -14.96 8.18 -0.05
N ASP A 46 -15.83 8.37 -1.04
CA ASP A 46 -15.64 9.46 -2.00
C ASP A 46 -15.92 10.84 -1.38
N PHE A 47 -15.39 11.91 -1.98
CA PHE A 47 -15.46 13.26 -1.41
C PHE A 47 -16.88 13.83 -1.25
N ARG A 48 -17.90 13.27 -1.90
CA ARG A 48 -19.30 13.68 -1.65
C ARG A 48 -19.80 13.06 -0.37
N GLN A 49 -19.63 11.75 -0.24
CA GLN A 49 -20.02 11.02 0.96
C GLN A 49 -19.29 11.58 2.19
N ALA A 50 -17.97 11.76 2.11
CA ALA A 50 -17.20 12.35 3.20
C ALA A 50 -17.67 13.76 3.60
N ALA A 51 -18.07 14.60 2.63
CA ALA A 51 -18.60 15.93 2.93
C ALA A 51 -19.99 15.87 3.58
N ASP A 52 -20.85 14.95 3.14
CA ASP A 52 -22.18 14.72 3.72
C ASP A 52 -22.06 14.17 5.16
N ASP A 53 -21.11 13.28 5.41
CA ASP A 53 -20.84 12.69 6.73
C ASP A 53 -20.29 13.73 7.72
N LEU A 54 -19.32 14.56 7.29
CA LEU A 54 -18.83 15.67 8.11
C LEU A 54 -19.92 16.69 8.45
N LYS A 55 -20.85 16.94 7.52
CA LYS A 55 -22.00 17.80 7.78
C LYS A 55 -22.94 17.16 8.80
N ARG A 56 -23.20 15.87 8.67
CA ARG A 56 -24.17 15.15 9.52
C ARG A 56 -23.66 14.94 10.95
N VAL A 57 -22.39 14.53 11.10
CA VAL A 57 -21.81 14.15 12.39
C VAL A 57 -21.06 15.33 13.01
N GLY A 58 -20.22 16.00 12.23
CA GLY A 58 -19.39 17.11 12.70
C GLY A 58 -20.07 18.48 12.65
N GLN A 59 -21.25 18.60 12.04
CA GLN A 59 -21.92 19.88 11.74
C GLN A 59 -21.02 20.85 10.94
N ILE A 60 -20.07 20.30 10.16
CA ILE A 60 -19.15 21.07 9.33
C ILE A 60 -19.71 21.09 7.91
N ASP A 61 -20.24 22.23 7.49
CA ASP A 61 -20.71 22.40 6.11
C ASP A 61 -19.54 22.74 5.17
N MET A 62 -19.22 21.80 4.29
CA MET A 62 -18.25 22.03 3.21
C MET A 62 -18.68 21.33 1.93
N THR A 63 -18.38 21.96 0.79
CA THR A 63 -18.64 21.32 -0.51
C THR A 63 -17.64 20.18 -0.79
N HIS A 64 -18.06 19.15 -1.52
CA HIS A 64 -17.17 18.07 -1.97
C HIS A 64 -15.91 18.56 -2.73
N GLU A 65 -15.96 19.71 -3.40
CA GLU A 65 -14.79 20.29 -4.08
C GLU A 65 -13.83 20.96 -3.08
N MET A 66 -14.34 21.54 -2.00
CA MET A 66 -13.51 22.05 -0.91
C MET A 66 -12.87 20.89 -0.14
N MET A 67 -13.66 19.85 0.16
CA MET A 67 -13.20 18.58 0.73
C MET A 67 -12.01 18.01 -0.06
N ARG A 68 -12.17 17.85 -1.38
CA ARG A 68 -11.11 17.41 -2.29
C ARG A 68 -9.86 18.29 -2.21
N GLN A 69 -10.02 19.61 -2.20
CA GLN A 69 -8.88 20.55 -2.17
C GLN A 69 -8.10 20.47 -0.86
N VAL A 70 -8.80 20.31 0.26
CA VAL A 70 -8.16 20.11 1.57
C VAL A 70 -7.36 18.81 1.56
N VAL A 71 -8.00 17.68 1.22
CA VAL A 71 -7.34 16.36 1.25
C VAL A 71 -6.17 16.27 0.26
N GLU A 72 -6.34 16.74 -0.98
CA GLU A 72 -5.26 16.76 -1.98
C GLU A 72 -4.12 17.72 -1.57
N GLY A 73 -4.44 18.82 -0.89
CA GLY A 73 -3.48 19.78 -0.35
C GLY A 73 -2.61 19.16 0.74
N GLU A 74 -3.24 18.51 1.73
CA GLU A 74 -2.54 17.75 2.78
C GLU A 74 -1.70 16.62 2.19
N SER A 75 -2.24 15.89 1.20
CA SER A 75 -1.51 14.83 0.50
C SER A 75 -0.26 15.38 -0.20
N ALA A 76 -0.35 16.52 -0.87
CA ALA A 76 0.80 17.16 -1.51
C ALA A 76 1.85 17.63 -0.50
N HIS A 77 1.40 18.13 0.66
CA HIS A 77 2.28 18.54 1.75
C HIS A 77 3.05 17.34 2.33
N VAL A 78 2.35 16.25 2.65
CA VAL A 78 2.92 14.98 3.14
C VAL A 78 3.91 14.41 2.13
N LEU A 79 3.56 14.37 0.84
CA LEU A 79 4.47 13.91 -0.22
C LEU A 79 5.75 14.75 -0.29
N SER A 80 5.64 16.07 -0.17
CA SER A 80 6.80 16.98 -0.13
C SER A 80 7.69 16.73 1.08
N LEU A 81 7.11 16.55 2.27
CA LEU A 81 7.87 16.23 3.49
C LEU A 81 8.53 14.84 3.39
N GLN A 82 7.84 13.84 2.86
CA GLN A 82 8.37 12.49 2.63
C GLN A 82 9.53 12.51 1.61
N GLN A 83 9.41 13.29 0.53
CA GLN A 83 10.48 13.45 -0.47
C GLN A 83 11.73 14.09 0.14
N ARG A 84 11.54 15.13 0.97
CA ARG A 84 12.62 15.78 1.74
C ARG A 84 13.17 14.92 2.89
N GLY A 85 12.55 13.77 3.17
CA GLY A 85 12.96 12.85 4.23
C GLY A 85 12.63 13.33 5.64
N VAL A 86 11.81 14.38 5.77
CA VAL A 86 11.40 14.97 7.06
C VAL A 86 10.46 14.04 7.81
N LEU A 87 9.53 13.40 7.11
CA LEU A 87 8.70 12.35 7.72
C LEU A 87 9.53 11.08 7.89
N GLY A 88 9.36 10.44 9.03
CA GLY A 88 10.00 9.18 9.36
C GLY A 88 9.19 8.42 10.41
N PRO A 89 9.59 7.17 10.69
CA PRO A 89 8.99 6.38 11.74
C PRO A 89 9.26 7.02 13.11
N THR A 90 8.34 6.83 14.05
CA THR A 90 8.48 7.27 15.45
C THR A 90 9.11 6.19 16.34
N TRP A 91 9.63 5.13 15.72
CA TRP A 91 10.20 3.94 16.36
C TRP A 91 11.44 3.49 15.59
N THR A 92 12.21 2.61 16.21
CA THR A 92 13.44 2.02 15.69
C THR A 92 13.48 0.53 16.05
N ALA A 93 14.45 -0.20 15.50
CA ALA A 93 14.68 -1.59 15.85
C ALA A 93 14.86 -1.85 17.36
N ALA A 94 15.28 -0.85 18.14
CA ALA A 94 15.43 -0.98 19.60
C ALA A 94 14.08 -1.14 20.31
N ASP A 95 12.98 -0.66 19.71
CA ASP A 95 11.64 -0.71 20.28
C ASP A 95 10.95 -2.08 20.03
N CYS A 96 11.50 -2.91 19.14
CA CYS A 96 10.87 -4.15 18.66
C CYS A 96 11.25 -5.42 19.47
N GLY A 97 11.56 -5.30 20.77
CA GLY A 97 12.20 -6.37 21.56
C GLY A 97 11.72 -6.52 23.00
N HIS A 98 10.42 -6.36 23.27
CA HIS A 98 9.85 -6.49 24.62
C HIS A 98 9.90 -7.94 25.16
N GLY A 99 11.07 -8.37 25.65
CA GLY A 99 11.30 -9.70 26.25
C GLY A 99 11.85 -10.76 25.30
N THR A 100 12.14 -10.39 24.05
CA THR A 100 12.70 -11.23 22.99
C THR A 100 13.78 -10.47 22.22
N PRO A 101 14.60 -11.15 21.41
CA PRO A 101 15.43 -10.49 20.41
C PRO A 101 14.64 -9.47 19.60
N SER A 102 15.20 -8.28 19.38
CA SER A 102 14.54 -7.29 18.54
C SER A 102 14.35 -7.80 17.11
N CYS A 103 13.12 -7.78 16.62
CA CYS A 103 12.78 -8.33 15.31
C CYS A 103 12.07 -7.28 14.45
N VAL A 104 12.62 -7.02 13.26
CA VAL A 104 12.01 -6.13 12.27
C VAL A 104 11.86 -6.87 10.95
N ILE A 105 10.62 -6.94 10.49
CA ILE A 105 10.22 -7.58 9.24
C ILE A 105 9.98 -6.48 8.21
N THR A 106 10.42 -6.71 6.96
CA THR A 106 10.13 -5.78 5.86
C THR A 106 9.34 -6.44 4.74
N GLY A 107 8.24 -5.82 4.33
CA GLY A 107 7.39 -6.26 3.23
C GLY A 107 7.56 -5.38 2.00
N ALA A 108 7.42 -5.93 0.80
CA ALA A 108 7.33 -5.13 -0.42
C ALA A 108 6.32 -5.73 -1.38
N ASP A 109 5.60 -4.86 -2.09
CA ASP A 109 4.55 -5.27 -3.03
C ASP A 109 4.29 -4.20 -4.12
N GLY A 110 3.71 -4.63 -5.23
CA GLY A 110 3.23 -3.81 -6.33
C GLY A 110 1.70 -3.86 -6.45
N VAL A 111 1.03 -2.76 -6.10
CA VAL A 111 -0.44 -2.64 -6.14
C VAL A 111 -0.92 -1.89 -7.38
N LYS A 112 -2.06 -2.29 -7.96
CA LYS A 112 -2.65 -1.58 -9.11
C LYS A 112 -3.64 -0.52 -8.64
N VAL A 113 -3.31 0.74 -8.89
CA VAL A 113 -4.16 1.89 -8.55
C VAL A 113 -4.96 2.31 -9.78
N PRO A 114 -6.31 2.38 -9.68
CA PRO A 114 -7.15 2.86 -10.76
C PRO A 114 -6.91 4.35 -11.01
N LEU A 115 -6.86 4.74 -12.28
CA LEU A 115 -6.64 6.12 -12.71
C LEU A 115 -7.68 6.56 -13.73
N VAL A 116 -7.97 7.86 -13.73
CA VAL A 116 -8.84 8.45 -14.76
C VAL A 116 -8.05 8.60 -16.06
N THR A 117 -8.48 7.90 -17.10
CA THR A 117 -7.81 7.86 -18.40
C THR A 117 -7.94 9.17 -19.17
N GLU A 118 -7.09 9.35 -20.18
CA GLU A 118 -7.20 10.47 -21.10
C GLU A 118 -8.51 10.46 -21.88
N ALA A 119 -8.97 9.28 -22.32
CA ALA A 119 -10.25 9.16 -23.01
C ALA A 119 -11.40 9.71 -22.15
N GLU A 120 -11.42 9.39 -20.86
CA GLU A 120 -12.41 9.93 -19.93
C GLU A 120 -12.26 11.43 -19.69
N LYS A 121 -11.04 11.93 -19.49
CA LYS A 121 -10.79 13.39 -19.33
C LYS A 121 -11.16 14.15 -20.60
N ALA A 122 -10.91 13.60 -21.78
CA ALA A 122 -11.33 14.16 -23.07
C ALA A 122 -12.85 14.27 -23.17
N LYS A 123 -13.61 13.22 -22.82
CA LYS A 123 -15.08 13.26 -22.73
C LYS A 123 -15.56 14.37 -21.78
N ARG A 124 -14.96 14.47 -20.58
CA ARG A 124 -15.29 15.53 -19.60
C ARG A 124 -15.00 16.95 -20.14
N ARG A 125 -13.90 17.13 -20.90
CA ARG A 125 -13.57 18.40 -21.56
C ARG A 125 -14.58 18.76 -22.65
N ALA A 126 -14.98 17.79 -23.48
CA ALA A 126 -15.97 18.00 -24.53
C ALA A 126 -17.34 18.40 -23.95
N LEU A 127 -17.81 17.74 -22.89
CA LEU A 127 -19.05 18.11 -22.20
C LEU A 127 -19.00 19.53 -21.62
N ARG A 128 -17.85 19.97 -21.11
CA ARG A 128 -17.65 21.33 -20.58
C ARG A 128 -17.64 22.42 -21.64
N ARG A 129 -17.42 22.11 -22.92
CA ARG A 129 -17.43 23.08 -24.03
C ARG A 129 -18.86 23.49 -24.42
N ARG A 130 -19.89 22.80 -23.95
CA ARG A 130 -21.29 23.19 -24.18
C ARG A 130 -21.61 24.47 -23.37
N PRO A 131 -22.03 25.57 -24.00
CA PRO A 131 -22.28 26.83 -23.32
C PRO A 131 -23.52 26.67 -22.42
N GLY A 132 -23.31 26.83 -21.12
CA GLY A 132 -24.38 26.92 -20.13
C GLY A 132 -24.37 28.31 -19.48
N PRO A 133 -25.49 28.77 -18.89
CA PRO A 133 -25.68 30.14 -18.39
C PRO A 133 -24.65 30.61 -17.34
N LYS A 134 -23.86 29.70 -16.75
CA LYS A 134 -22.76 29.99 -15.82
C LYS A 134 -21.37 30.12 -16.49
N ALA A 135 -21.31 30.51 -17.76
CA ALA A 135 -20.06 30.61 -18.55
C ALA A 135 -19.10 31.72 -18.09
N ARG A 136 -19.54 32.63 -17.21
CA ARG A 136 -18.75 33.79 -16.75
C ARG A 136 -17.66 33.51 -15.70
N ARG A 137 -17.67 32.34 -15.02
CA ARG A 137 -16.62 32.01 -14.04
C ARG A 137 -15.44 31.29 -14.73
N ARG A 138 -14.21 31.79 -14.52
CA ARG A 138 -12.96 31.11 -14.94
C ARG A 138 -12.97 29.67 -14.42
N ARG A 139 -13.19 28.70 -15.32
CA ARG A 139 -13.22 27.27 -14.96
C ARG A 139 -11.79 26.75 -14.84
N LYS A 140 -11.48 26.03 -13.75
CA LYS A 140 -10.20 25.32 -13.62
C LYS A 140 -10.02 24.36 -14.81
N ARG A 141 -8.83 24.39 -15.41
CA ARG A 141 -8.44 23.52 -16.52
C ARG A 141 -8.52 22.06 -16.06
N ILE A 142 -9.17 21.20 -16.86
CA ILE A 142 -9.09 19.76 -16.64
C ILE A 142 -7.68 19.32 -17.05
N ALA A 143 -6.94 18.75 -16.10
CA ALA A 143 -5.60 18.21 -16.32
C ALA A 143 -5.59 17.03 -17.29
N ARG A 144 -4.39 16.68 -17.77
CA ARG A 144 -4.16 15.49 -18.60
C ARG A 144 -4.57 14.23 -17.80
N GLY A 145 -5.22 13.29 -18.45
CA GLY A 145 -5.54 11.97 -17.91
C GLY A 145 -4.38 10.99 -18.02
N SER A 146 -4.57 9.81 -17.43
CA SER A 146 -3.63 8.69 -17.55
C SER A 146 -3.73 8.03 -18.93
N ASP A 147 -2.62 7.50 -19.43
CA ASP A 147 -2.54 6.67 -20.62
C ASP A 147 -3.13 5.26 -20.41
N GLN A 148 -3.18 4.80 -19.16
CA GLN A 148 -3.72 3.49 -18.76
C GLN A 148 -4.79 3.62 -17.67
N PRO A 149 -5.76 2.70 -17.61
CA PRO A 149 -6.80 2.69 -16.57
C PRO A 149 -6.27 2.30 -15.19
N TYR A 150 -5.13 1.61 -15.12
CA TYR A 150 -4.44 1.26 -13.88
C TYR A 150 -2.96 1.56 -14.02
N LYS A 151 -2.33 1.99 -12.94
CA LYS A 151 -0.87 2.03 -12.82
C LYS A 151 -0.42 1.30 -11.58
N GLU A 152 0.73 0.69 -11.69
CA GLU A 152 1.35 0.03 -10.54
C GLU A 152 1.98 1.08 -9.63
N PHE A 153 1.63 1.01 -8.36
CA PHE A 153 2.31 1.69 -7.28
C PHE A 153 3.07 0.65 -6.49
N LYS A 154 4.21 1.05 -5.93
CA LYS A 154 5.08 0.16 -5.18
C LYS A 154 5.08 0.59 -3.73
N ILE A 155 5.01 -0.38 -2.84
CA ILE A 155 4.95 -0.16 -1.40
C ILE A 155 6.07 -0.97 -0.74
N VAL A 156 6.67 -0.39 0.29
CA VAL A 156 7.51 -1.11 1.24
C VAL A 156 6.99 -0.84 2.65
N THR A 157 6.92 -1.89 3.44
CA THR A 157 6.49 -1.88 4.83
C THR A 157 7.63 -2.33 5.72
N PHE A 158 7.66 -1.83 6.95
CA PHE A 158 8.50 -2.31 8.04
C PHE A 158 7.60 -2.48 9.26
N TYR A 159 7.72 -3.59 9.95
CA TYR A 159 6.89 -3.89 11.10
C TYR A 159 7.57 -4.88 12.05
N ASP A 160 7.17 -4.86 13.31
CA ASP A 160 7.51 -5.90 14.28
C ASP A 160 6.51 -7.06 14.23
N PRO A 161 6.82 -8.24 14.80
CA PRO A 161 5.92 -9.40 14.75
C PRO A 161 4.52 -9.14 15.34
N SER A 162 4.42 -8.32 16.40
CA SER A 162 3.14 -7.93 17.01
C SER A 162 2.34 -6.94 16.17
N LYS A 163 2.99 -6.28 15.20
CA LYS A 163 2.47 -5.18 14.38
C LYS A 163 2.05 -3.95 15.21
N GLU A 164 2.57 -3.80 16.42
CA GLU A 164 2.42 -2.58 17.22
C GLU A 164 3.20 -1.43 16.58
N HIS A 165 4.35 -1.76 16.00
CA HIS A 165 5.18 -0.84 15.25
C HIS A 165 5.03 -1.10 13.76
N GLN A 166 4.55 -0.12 13.02
CA GLN A 166 4.41 -0.20 11.57
C GLN A 166 4.92 1.09 10.91
N HIS A 167 5.59 0.94 9.77
CA HIS A 167 6.00 2.05 8.93
C HIS A 167 5.81 1.66 7.47
N VAL A 168 5.12 2.51 6.72
CA VAL A 168 4.76 2.22 5.32
C VAL A 168 5.12 3.41 4.46
N VAL A 169 5.80 3.15 3.34
CA VAL A 169 6.02 4.15 2.31
C VAL A 169 5.70 3.58 0.93
N GLY A 170 5.07 4.40 0.10
CA GLY A 170 4.71 4.06 -1.27
C GLY A 170 5.25 5.04 -2.29
N THR A 171 5.29 4.62 -3.55
CA THR A 171 5.67 5.45 -4.69
C THR A 171 4.93 5.03 -5.96
N SER A 172 4.61 6.01 -6.81
CA SER A 172 4.19 5.79 -8.20
C SER A 172 5.37 5.63 -9.17
N GLY A 173 6.60 5.81 -8.67
CA GLY A 173 7.84 5.59 -9.42
C GLY A 173 8.15 4.12 -9.63
N ASP A 174 9.23 3.86 -10.35
CA ASP A 174 9.69 2.49 -10.61
C ASP A 174 10.31 1.81 -9.39
N HIS A 175 10.78 0.58 -9.58
CA HIS A 175 11.43 -0.23 -8.55
C HIS A 175 12.72 0.40 -8.01
N GLN A 176 13.41 1.25 -8.78
CA GLN A 176 14.61 1.94 -8.31
C GLN A 176 14.25 3.08 -7.35
N VAL A 177 13.16 3.80 -7.63
CA VAL A 177 12.61 4.81 -6.70
C VAL A 177 12.23 4.14 -5.39
N LEU A 178 11.50 3.02 -5.44
CA LEU A 178 11.14 2.27 -4.23
C LEU A 178 12.39 1.79 -3.48
N GLY A 179 13.39 1.23 -4.16
CA GLY A 179 14.61 0.77 -3.50
C GLY A 179 15.39 1.86 -2.78
N ARG A 180 15.40 3.08 -3.31
CA ARG A 180 16.00 4.24 -2.60
C ARG A 180 15.19 4.61 -1.35
N LEU A 181 13.86 4.59 -1.43
CA LEU A 181 13.00 4.81 -0.27
C LEU A 181 13.21 3.72 0.78
N MET A 182 13.19 2.45 0.38
CA MET A 182 13.46 1.28 1.22
C MET A 182 14.78 1.45 2.00
N ARG A 183 15.89 1.76 1.34
CA ARG A 183 17.18 1.99 2.03
C ARG A 183 17.12 3.14 3.02
N ARG A 184 16.50 4.26 2.61
CA ARG A 184 16.42 5.46 3.44
C ARG A 184 15.59 5.23 4.70
N GLU A 185 14.41 4.63 4.56
CA GLU A 185 13.52 4.37 5.69
C GLU A 185 14.09 3.30 6.61
N ALA A 186 14.72 2.23 6.07
CA ALA A 186 15.44 1.25 6.88
C ALA A 186 16.56 1.88 7.72
N GLY A 187 17.25 2.89 7.18
CA GLY A 187 18.26 3.65 7.92
C GLY A 187 17.67 4.44 9.09
N LYS A 188 16.50 5.07 8.91
CA LYS A 188 15.80 5.76 10.01
C LYS A 188 15.37 4.81 11.11
N LEU A 189 14.95 3.60 10.73
CA LEU A 189 14.59 2.52 11.65
C LEU A 189 15.79 1.86 12.35
N GLN A 190 17.03 2.16 11.93
CA GLN A 190 18.23 1.47 12.40
C GLN A 190 18.11 -0.05 12.21
N LEU A 191 17.58 -0.48 11.06
CA LEU A 191 17.29 -1.89 10.77
C LEU A 191 18.51 -2.81 10.95
N ASP A 192 19.72 -2.30 10.67
CA ASP A 192 20.98 -3.02 10.86
C ASP A 192 21.24 -3.43 12.32
N LYS A 193 20.63 -2.75 13.29
CA LYS A 193 20.74 -3.04 14.71
C LYS A 193 19.70 -4.04 15.22
N ALA A 194 18.72 -4.42 14.41
CA ALA A 194 17.78 -5.47 14.77
C ALA A 194 18.53 -6.81 14.89
N GLN A 195 18.24 -7.56 15.96
CA GLN A 195 18.84 -8.88 16.17
C GLN A 195 18.32 -9.89 15.15
N GLN A 196 17.04 -9.79 14.78
CA GLN A 196 16.42 -10.53 13.70
C GLN A 196 15.88 -9.56 12.64
N LYS A 197 16.17 -9.84 11.39
CA LYS A 197 15.74 -8.99 10.27
C LYS A 197 15.65 -9.78 8.97
N TYR A 198 14.44 -9.91 8.46
CA TYR A 198 14.17 -10.61 7.21
C TYR A 198 13.08 -9.91 6.42
N SER A 199 12.99 -10.21 5.12
CA SER A 199 11.89 -9.74 4.29
C SER A 199 10.80 -10.79 4.11
N VAL A 200 9.57 -10.33 3.85
CA VAL A 200 8.44 -11.15 3.38
C VAL A 200 7.90 -10.52 2.09
N SER A 201 7.82 -11.29 1.00
CA SER A 201 7.28 -10.78 -0.27
C SER A 201 6.74 -11.90 -1.15
N ASP A 202 6.02 -11.55 -2.22
CA ASP A 202 5.54 -12.48 -3.27
C ASP A 202 6.68 -13.13 -4.11
N GLY A 203 7.94 -12.76 -3.84
CA GLY A 203 9.10 -13.25 -4.55
C GLY A 203 9.24 -12.72 -5.98
N ALA A 204 8.57 -11.61 -6.34
CA ALA A 204 8.81 -10.94 -7.60
C ALA A 204 10.29 -10.60 -7.77
N GLU A 205 10.83 -10.86 -8.96
CA GLU A 205 12.26 -10.73 -9.22
C GLU A 205 12.80 -9.33 -8.92
N TRP A 206 12.02 -8.29 -9.25
CA TRP A 206 12.43 -6.91 -9.00
C TRP A 206 12.50 -6.61 -7.48
N ILE A 207 11.64 -7.21 -6.66
CA ILE A 207 11.65 -7.05 -5.19
C ILE A 207 12.91 -7.71 -4.63
N ARG A 208 13.16 -8.98 -5.00
CA ARG A 208 14.35 -9.72 -4.57
C ARG A 208 15.63 -8.96 -4.90
N ARG A 209 15.74 -8.44 -6.13
CA ARG A 209 16.89 -7.62 -6.56
C ARG A 209 17.01 -6.34 -5.73
N GLN A 210 15.91 -5.66 -5.39
CA GLN A 210 15.97 -4.47 -4.53
C GLN A 210 16.42 -4.83 -3.10
N TYR A 211 15.91 -5.90 -2.49
CA TYR A 211 16.37 -6.31 -1.16
C TYR A 211 17.85 -6.66 -1.15
N GLN A 212 18.32 -7.48 -2.10
CA GLN A 212 19.74 -7.84 -2.22
C GLN A 212 20.65 -6.61 -2.39
N GLN A 213 20.21 -5.62 -3.17
CA GLN A 213 21.00 -4.41 -3.44
C GLN A 213 20.93 -3.37 -2.31
N ARG A 214 19.77 -3.25 -1.65
CA ARG A 214 19.49 -2.13 -0.74
C ARG A 214 19.61 -2.54 0.72
N LEU A 215 19.23 -3.76 1.07
CA LEU A 215 19.23 -4.28 2.42
C LEU A 215 19.98 -5.63 2.49
N PRO A 216 21.28 -5.67 2.12
CA PRO A 216 22.06 -6.92 2.14
C PRO A 216 22.30 -7.48 3.55
N MET A 217 21.96 -6.74 4.61
CA MET A 217 22.05 -7.18 6.00
C MET A 217 20.89 -8.09 6.44
N LEU A 218 19.86 -8.27 5.60
CA LEU A 218 18.74 -9.16 5.92
C LEU A 218 19.23 -10.61 5.96
N GLU A 219 18.81 -11.35 6.99
CA GLU A 219 19.15 -12.76 7.21
C GLU A 219 18.47 -13.67 6.19
N ALA A 220 17.25 -13.32 5.78
CA ALA A 220 16.48 -14.09 4.82
C ALA A 220 15.54 -13.20 3.98
N ASN A 221 15.16 -13.73 2.81
CA ASN A 221 14.02 -13.25 2.05
C ASN A 221 12.98 -14.37 2.01
N VAL A 222 11.93 -14.24 2.82
CA VAL A 222 10.90 -15.26 3.02
C VAL A 222 9.77 -15.09 2.01
N LEU A 223 9.28 -16.20 1.46
CA LEU A 223 8.11 -16.16 0.57
C LEU A 223 6.84 -15.92 1.37
N ASP A 224 6.02 -14.99 0.89
CA ASP A 224 4.68 -14.80 1.42
C ASP A 224 3.80 -16.03 1.12
N TYR A 225 3.41 -16.72 2.19
CA TYR A 225 2.58 -17.92 2.14
C TYR A 225 1.17 -17.65 1.64
N TYR A 226 0.65 -16.43 1.82
CA TYR A 226 -0.66 -16.07 1.30
C TYR A 226 -0.64 -16.09 -0.24
N HIS A 227 0.37 -15.48 -0.85
CA HIS A 227 0.58 -15.51 -2.30
C HIS A 227 0.81 -16.95 -2.82
N LEU A 228 1.61 -17.75 -2.11
CA LEU A 228 1.75 -19.18 -2.45
C LEU A 228 0.41 -19.90 -2.42
N ARG A 229 -0.40 -19.69 -1.38
CA ARG A 229 -1.73 -20.28 -1.23
C ARG A 229 -2.66 -19.87 -2.37
N GLU A 230 -2.63 -18.63 -2.85
CA GLU A 230 -3.39 -18.20 -4.03
C GLU A 230 -3.02 -18.99 -5.29
N HIS A 231 -1.72 -19.19 -5.53
CA HIS A 231 -1.26 -20.02 -6.65
C HIS A 231 -1.71 -21.48 -6.52
N VAL A 232 -1.68 -22.03 -5.30
CA VAL A 232 -2.17 -23.38 -5.01
C VAL A 232 -3.69 -23.47 -5.24
N ILE A 233 -4.47 -22.48 -4.79
CA ILE A 233 -5.92 -22.39 -5.03
C ILE A 233 -6.23 -22.31 -6.54
N ALA A 234 -5.52 -21.47 -7.27
CA ALA A 234 -5.73 -21.32 -8.71
C ALA A 234 -5.45 -22.64 -9.45
N ALA A 235 -4.37 -23.34 -9.09
CA ALA A 235 -4.05 -24.66 -9.63
C ALA A 235 -5.10 -25.70 -9.26
N SER A 236 -5.51 -25.77 -7.99
CA SER A 236 -6.47 -26.77 -7.51
C SER A 236 -7.84 -26.61 -8.18
N SER A 237 -8.34 -25.38 -8.29
CA SER A 237 -9.61 -25.08 -8.95
C SER A 237 -9.60 -25.50 -10.42
N ARG A 238 -8.45 -25.35 -11.11
CA ARG A 238 -8.34 -25.77 -12.50
C ARG A 238 -8.22 -27.29 -12.67
N VAL A 239 -7.62 -27.98 -11.71
CA VAL A 239 -7.39 -29.43 -11.76
C VAL A 239 -8.62 -30.22 -11.30
N PHE A 240 -9.20 -29.86 -10.16
CA PHE A 240 -10.26 -30.62 -9.48
C PHE A 240 -11.64 -29.94 -9.53
N GLY A 241 -11.72 -28.73 -10.08
CA GLY A 241 -12.94 -27.93 -10.07
C GLY A 241 -12.94 -26.91 -8.94
N GLU A 242 -13.58 -25.78 -9.19
CA GLU A 242 -13.73 -24.71 -8.19
C GLU A 242 -14.74 -25.13 -7.12
N GLY A 243 -14.39 -24.93 -5.85
CA GLY A 243 -15.27 -25.23 -4.72
C GLY A 243 -15.49 -26.72 -4.42
N THR A 244 -14.81 -27.66 -5.09
CA THR A 244 -14.96 -29.10 -4.81
C THR A 244 -14.19 -29.53 -3.55
N ALA A 245 -14.68 -30.58 -2.87
CA ALA A 245 -14.00 -31.17 -1.71
C ALA A 245 -12.59 -31.68 -2.07
N GLU A 246 -12.43 -32.24 -3.26
CA GLU A 246 -11.14 -32.70 -3.79
C GLU A 246 -10.15 -31.54 -3.98
N SER A 247 -10.64 -30.40 -4.48
CA SER A 247 -9.85 -29.19 -4.63
C SER A 247 -9.41 -28.64 -3.27
N GLN A 248 -10.28 -28.68 -2.26
CA GLN A 248 -9.93 -28.25 -0.90
C GLN A 248 -8.92 -29.19 -0.25
N ALA A 249 -9.17 -30.50 -0.27
CA ALA A 249 -8.27 -31.50 0.31
C ALA A 249 -6.87 -31.41 -0.30
N TRP A 250 -6.76 -31.23 -1.62
CA TRP A 250 -5.47 -31.07 -2.28
C TRP A 250 -4.77 -29.77 -1.87
N ARG A 251 -5.49 -28.66 -1.70
CA ARG A 251 -4.91 -27.39 -1.20
C ARG A 251 -4.31 -27.57 0.19
N GLU A 252 -5.06 -28.16 1.11
CA GLU A 252 -4.62 -28.42 2.48
C GLU A 252 -3.40 -29.34 2.51
N GLN A 253 -3.41 -30.40 1.70
CA GLN A 253 -2.28 -31.30 1.54
C GLN A 253 -1.03 -30.55 1.03
N MET A 254 -1.13 -29.78 -0.06
CA MET A 254 0.02 -29.06 -0.63
C MET A 254 0.59 -28.02 0.32
N MET A 255 -0.27 -27.28 1.03
CA MET A 255 0.16 -26.32 2.04
C MET A 255 0.80 -27.01 3.26
N GLY A 256 0.26 -28.16 3.69
CA GLY A 256 0.86 -28.98 4.74
C GLY A 256 2.25 -29.49 4.35
N LEU A 257 2.41 -30.00 3.12
CA LEU A 257 3.70 -30.48 2.60
C LEU A 257 4.78 -29.40 2.62
N VAL A 258 4.49 -28.20 2.11
CA VAL A 258 5.50 -27.14 2.09
C VAL A 258 5.86 -26.66 3.50
N LEU A 259 4.91 -26.67 4.43
CA LEU A 259 5.15 -26.26 5.82
C LEU A 259 5.96 -27.29 6.62
N VAL A 260 5.69 -28.57 6.42
CA VAL A 260 6.28 -29.67 7.20
C VAL A 260 7.54 -30.23 6.54
N GLU A 261 7.47 -30.54 5.24
CA GLU A 261 8.53 -31.21 4.48
C GLU A 261 9.33 -30.28 3.58
N GLY A 262 8.82 -29.07 3.29
CA GLY A 262 9.51 -28.05 2.51
C GLY A 262 9.19 -28.06 1.00
N PRO A 263 9.76 -27.10 0.25
CA PRO A 263 9.38 -26.84 -1.15
C PRO A 263 9.79 -27.94 -2.13
N VAL A 264 10.81 -28.75 -1.81
CA VAL A 264 11.25 -29.87 -2.67
C VAL A 264 10.15 -30.92 -2.76
N ARG A 265 9.58 -31.32 -1.62
CA ARG A 265 8.48 -32.29 -1.56
C ARG A 265 7.22 -31.76 -2.23
N LEU A 266 6.91 -30.48 -2.05
CA LEU A 266 5.83 -29.82 -2.80
C LEU A 266 6.04 -29.94 -4.33
N LEU A 267 7.23 -29.63 -4.85
CA LEU A 267 7.53 -29.70 -6.28
C LEU A 267 7.46 -31.12 -6.84
N GLU A 268 7.89 -32.11 -6.05
CA GLU A 268 7.81 -33.53 -6.40
C GLU A 268 6.35 -33.98 -6.56
N GLU A 269 5.49 -33.66 -5.59
CA GLU A 269 4.07 -34.01 -5.62
C GLU A 269 3.34 -33.33 -6.79
N ILE A 270 3.59 -32.04 -7.02
CA ILE A 270 3.05 -31.34 -8.20
C ILE A 270 3.52 -32.02 -9.50
N GLY A 271 4.79 -32.42 -9.56
CA GLY A 271 5.38 -33.07 -10.72
C GLY A 271 4.80 -34.46 -10.99
N GLN A 272 4.55 -35.25 -9.94
CA GLN A 272 3.89 -36.55 -10.04
C GLN A 272 2.46 -36.40 -10.56
N LEU A 273 1.67 -35.51 -9.96
CA LEU A 273 0.30 -35.25 -10.40
C LEU A 273 0.26 -34.77 -11.85
N ARG A 274 1.17 -33.89 -12.25
CA ARG A 274 1.27 -33.39 -13.63
C ARG A 274 1.52 -34.51 -14.64
N ARG A 275 2.32 -35.53 -14.28
CA ARG A 275 2.58 -36.71 -15.15
C ARG A 275 1.34 -37.59 -15.33
N GLN A 276 0.51 -37.72 -14.29
CA GLN A 276 -0.72 -38.52 -14.32
C GLN A 276 -1.84 -37.84 -15.13
N MET A 277 -1.82 -36.52 -15.24
CA MET A 277 -2.86 -35.77 -15.95
C MET A 277 -2.74 -35.87 -17.47
N ARG A 278 -3.85 -36.27 -18.13
CA ARG A 278 -3.99 -36.24 -19.60
C ARG A 278 -4.48 -34.89 -20.13
N SER A 279 -5.28 -34.15 -19.35
CA SER A 279 -5.83 -32.86 -19.76
C SER A 279 -4.74 -31.80 -19.89
N ARG A 280 -4.57 -31.24 -21.09
CA ARG A 280 -3.60 -30.16 -21.36
C ARG A 280 -3.81 -28.95 -20.45
N SER A 281 -5.07 -28.59 -20.18
CA SER A 281 -5.35 -27.44 -19.32
C SER A 281 -5.01 -27.69 -17.85
N ARG A 282 -5.22 -28.91 -17.35
CA ARG A 282 -4.86 -29.26 -15.96
C ARG A 282 -3.34 -29.32 -15.80
N ARG A 283 -2.65 -29.89 -16.78
CA ARG A 283 -1.17 -29.91 -16.82
C ARG A 283 -0.58 -28.50 -16.81
N LYS A 284 -1.13 -27.58 -17.61
CA LYS A 284 -0.69 -26.18 -17.67
C LYS A 284 -0.88 -25.45 -16.33
N ALA A 285 -1.94 -25.75 -15.58
CA ALA A 285 -2.15 -25.17 -14.26
C ALA A 285 -1.10 -25.64 -13.24
N LEU A 286 -0.78 -26.94 -13.25
CA LEU A 286 0.28 -27.51 -12.41
C LEU A 286 1.66 -26.99 -12.81
N GLU A 287 1.93 -26.87 -14.12
CA GLU A 287 3.15 -26.26 -14.64
C GLU A 287 3.31 -24.80 -14.18
N ALA A 288 2.26 -23.99 -14.27
CA ALA A 288 2.29 -22.61 -13.77
C ALA A 288 2.60 -22.53 -12.27
N LEU A 289 2.09 -23.48 -11.47
CA LEU A 289 2.45 -23.57 -10.05
C LEU A 289 3.91 -23.98 -9.85
N GLN A 290 4.43 -24.93 -10.64
CA GLN A 290 5.86 -25.29 -10.60
C GLN A 290 6.75 -24.12 -10.97
N ASP A 291 6.41 -23.39 -12.04
CA ASP A 291 7.16 -22.21 -12.52
C ASP A 291 7.13 -21.07 -11.50
N TYR A 292 6.08 -21.00 -10.66
CA TYR A 292 6.03 -20.07 -9.55
C TYR A 292 6.94 -20.50 -8.39
N VAL A 293 6.84 -21.77 -7.94
CA VAL A 293 7.54 -22.29 -6.75
C VAL A 293 9.04 -22.48 -6.99
N ALA A 294 9.43 -23.05 -8.14
CA ALA A 294 10.82 -23.46 -8.38
C ALA A 294 11.84 -22.30 -8.28
N PRO A 295 11.59 -21.10 -8.84
CA PRO A 295 12.49 -19.96 -8.66
C PRO A 295 12.56 -19.41 -7.22
N ARG A 296 11.64 -19.84 -6.34
CA ARG A 296 11.44 -19.34 -4.98
C ARG A 296 11.76 -20.38 -3.90
N MET A 297 12.40 -21.50 -4.25
CA MET A 297 12.72 -22.57 -3.29
C MET A 297 13.50 -22.07 -2.08
N GLU A 298 14.55 -21.27 -2.28
CA GLU A 298 15.35 -20.72 -1.19
C GLU A 298 14.52 -19.87 -0.22
N MET A 299 13.54 -19.14 -0.74
CA MET A 299 12.64 -18.29 0.06
C MET A 299 11.66 -19.10 0.91
N LEU A 300 11.43 -20.37 0.56
CA LEU A 300 10.58 -21.31 1.28
C LEU A 300 11.37 -22.21 2.24
N GLN A 301 12.71 -22.22 2.14
CA GLN A 301 13.59 -23.05 2.96
C GLN A 301 14.11 -22.37 4.23
N SER A 302 13.91 -21.07 4.41
CA SER A 302 14.50 -20.32 5.53
C SER A 302 14.15 -20.94 6.88
N SER A 303 15.16 -21.34 7.64
CA SER A 303 15.06 -21.98 8.95
C SER A 303 14.39 -21.10 10.02
N GLU A 304 14.38 -19.79 9.81
CA GLU A 304 13.69 -18.78 10.62
C GLU A 304 12.22 -18.68 10.21
N ARG A 305 11.51 -19.81 10.26
CA ARG A 305 10.07 -19.85 10.07
C ARG A 305 9.41 -19.13 11.26
N PRO A 306 8.78 -17.96 11.07
CA PRO A 306 7.97 -17.39 12.14
C PRO A 306 6.78 -18.34 12.32
N ARG A 307 6.63 -18.90 13.52
CA ARG A 307 5.39 -19.63 13.88
C ARG A 307 4.14 -18.74 13.73
N ASP A 308 4.35 -17.43 13.63
CA ASP A 308 3.33 -16.39 13.53
C ASP A 308 2.84 -16.13 12.09
N ALA A 309 3.39 -16.80 11.07
CA ALA A 309 2.80 -16.79 9.72
C ALA A 309 1.52 -17.66 9.64
N VAL A 310 1.20 -18.41 10.72
CA VAL A 310 -0.08 -19.10 10.91
C VAL A 310 -1.08 -18.15 11.60
N GLY A 311 -1.30 -16.99 10.98
CA GLY A 311 -2.34 -16.04 11.39
C GLY A 311 -3.69 -16.41 10.78
N GLN A 312 -4.52 -17.10 11.58
CA GLN A 312 -5.99 -17.11 11.57
C GLN A 312 -6.70 -16.72 10.25
N THR A 313 -7.05 -17.71 9.42
CA THR A 313 -8.43 -18.15 9.11
C THR A 313 -8.44 -19.24 8.03
#